data_AF-A0A6V7HGG2-F1
#
_entry.id   AF-A0A6V7HGG2-F1
#
_cell.length_a   1.000
_cell.length_b   1.000
_cell.length_c   1.000
_cell.angle_alpha   90.00
_cell.angle_beta   90.00
_cell.angle_gamma   90.00
#
_symmetry.space_group_name_H-M   'P 1'
#
loop_
_entity.id
_entity.type
_entity.pdbx_description
1 polymer ?
#
loop_
_entity_poly.entity_id
_entity_poly.type
_entity_poly.pdbx_seq_one_letter_code
_entity_poly.pdbx_strand_id
1 'polypeptide(L)'
;MSQGPHDLGTVAWFRGSKPVVTSPHSENDVNGEPRITVETEWSDALTSRLRITHAKLSDTGNYSCVPTVAERASVNVHVINGEFHIQIARHTALIF
;
A
#
# COMPACT_ATOMS: atom_id res chain seq x y z
N MET A 1 -9.47 16.09 -22.28
CA MET A 1 -8.66 17.14 -21.63
C MET A 1 -8.09 16.58 -20.35
N SER A 2 -6.99 15.83 -20.44
CA SER A 2 -6.28 15.31 -19.26
C SER A 2 -5.37 16.41 -18.73
N GLN A 3 -5.90 17.29 -17.88
CA GLN A 3 -5.06 18.20 -17.12
C GLN A 3 -4.13 17.34 -16.26
N GLY A 4 -2.85 17.28 -16.64
CA GLY A 4 -1.81 16.72 -15.79
C GLY A 4 -1.83 17.45 -14.45
N PRO A 5 -1.61 16.75 -13.32
CA PRO A 5 -1.98 17.26 -12.01
C PRO A 5 -1.16 18.51 -11.67
N HIS A 6 -1.86 19.65 -11.63
CA HIS A 6 -1.36 20.94 -11.17
C HIS A 6 -1.01 20.84 -9.67
N ASP A 7 0.26 20.77 -9.29
CA ASP A 7 0.75 20.97 -7.91
C ASP A 7 -0.02 20.19 -6.80
N LEU A 8 -0.61 19.05 -7.17
CA LEU A 8 -1.47 18.27 -6.27
C LEU A 8 -0.59 17.51 -5.29
N GLY A 9 -0.85 17.66 -3.99
CA GLY A 9 -0.02 17.09 -2.94
C GLY A 9 0.29 15.60 -3.15
N THR A 10 1.53 15.19 -2.86
CA THR A 10 1.97 13.79 -2.99
C THR A 10 1.97 13.12 -1.63
N VAL A 11 1.93 11.78 -1.63
CA VAL A 11 2.05 10.98 -0.40
C VAL A 11 3.28 10.10 -0.50
N ALA A 12 4.24 10.30 0.39
CA ALA A 12 5.41 9.44 0.52
C ALA A 12 5.16 8.34 1.57
N TRP A 13 5.57 7.12 1.26
CA TRP A 13 5.48 5.98 2.18
C TRP A 13 6.83 5.63 2.77
N PHE A 14 6.84 5.30 4.06
CA PHE A 14 8.02 4.87 4.79
C PHE A 14 7.72 3.60 5.59
N ARG A 15 8.72 2.73 5.71
CA ARG A 15 8.72 1.60 6.64
C ARG A 15 9.84 1.82 7.67
N GLY A 16 9.46 2.24 8.87
CA GLY A 16 10.39 2.81 9.85
C GLY A 16 11.06 4.05 9.27
N SER A 17 12.37 3.97 9.03
CA SER A 17 13.16 5.04 8.40
C SER A 17 13.40 4.84 6.90
N LYS A 18 12.93 3.74 6.30
CA LYS A 18 13.22 3.40 4.90
C LYS A 18 12.08 3.85 3.98
N PRO A 19 12.37 4.57 2.88
CA PRO A 19 11.33 4.90 1.91
C PRO A 19 10.79 3.61 1.26
N VAL A 20 9.48 3.59 1.02
CA VAL A 20 8.78 2.51 0.31
C VAL A 20 8.27 3.08 -1.00
N VAL A 21 8.68 2.44 -2.09
CA VAL A 21 8.25 2.78 -3.45
C VAL A 21 7.76 1.52 -4.15
N THR A 22 7.05 1.70 -5.26
CA THR A 22 6.65 0.58 -6.12
C THR A 22 7.89 -0.21 -6.52
N SER A 23 7.89 -1.51 -6.22
CA SER A 23 9.01 -2.39 -6.55
C SER A 23 9.18 -2.47 -8.08
N PRO A 24 10.40 -2.65 -8.60
CA PRO A 24 10.58 -2.95 -10.01
C PRO A 24 9.83 -4.23 -10.36
N HIS A 25 9.25 -4.25 -11.56
CA HIS A 25 8.66 -5.45 -12.13
C HIS A 25 9.76 -6.52 -12.27
N SER A 26 9.57 -7.69 -11.66
CA SER A 26 10.44 -8.82 -11.89
C SER A 26 9.87 -9.66 -13.02
N GLU A 27 10.70 -10.13 -13.95
CA GLU A 27 10.28 -11.09 -14.98
C GLU A 27 9.69 -12.40 -14.39
N ASN A 28 9.89 -12.64 -13.08
CA ASN A 28 9.33 -13.75 -12.33
C ASN A 28 7.97 -13.46 -11.66
N ASP A 29 7.43 -12.25 -11.78
CA ASP A 29 6.09 -11.95 -11.24
C ASP A 29 5.04 -12.72 -12.06
N VAL A 30 4.38 -13.70 -11.44
CA VAL A 30 3.42 -14.65 -12.07
C VAL A 30 2.31 -13.95 -12.86
N ASN A 31 2.02 -12.69 -12.55
CA ASN A 31 1.00 -11.88 -13.23
C ASN A 31 1.57 -10.58 -13.85
N GLY A 32 2.90 -10.41 -13.83
CA GLY A 32 3.55 -9.18 -14.24
C GLY A 32 3.25 -7.95 -13.35
N GLU A 33 2.78 -8.17 -12.13
CA GLU A 33 2.45 -7.09 -11.20
C GLU A 33 3.54 -6.98 -10.14
N PRO A 34 4.05 -5.77 -9.84
CA PRO A 34 5.06 -5.60 -8.81
C PRO A 34 4.54 -6.06 -7.44
N ARG A 35 5.43 -6.68 -6.66
CA ARG A 35 5.09 -7.17 -5.32
C ARG A 35 4.58 -6.06 -4.39
N ILE A 36 5.24 -4.91 -4.40
CA ILE A 36 4.85 -3.73 -3.62
C ILE A 36 4.41 -2.67 -4.61
N THR A 37 3.19 -2.16 -4.48
CA THR A 37 2.67 -1.07 -5.30
C THR A 37 2.17 0.06 -4.41
N VAL A 38 2.53 1.29 -4.77
CA VAL A 38 1.99 2.50 -4.17
C VAL A 38 1.12 3.18 -5.23
N GLU A 39 -0.18 3.27 -4.94
CA GLU A 39 -1.16 3.90 -5.81
C GLU A 39 -1.64 5.17 -5.12
N THR A 40 -1.59 6.30 -5.81
CA THR A 40 -2.12 7.56 -5.30
C THR A 40 -3.17 8.05 -6.25
N GLU A 41 -4.39 8.20 -5.74
CA GLU A 41 -5.56 8.62 -6.50
C GLU A 41 -6.04 9.97 -5.95
N TRP A 42 -6.40 10.84 -6.89
CA TRP A 42 -7.05 12.10 -6.59
C TRP A 42 -8.46 12.06 -7.19
N SER A 43 -9.44 11.80 -6.34
CA SER A 43 -10.86 11.88 -6.65
C SER A 43 -11.47 13.02 -5.85
N ASP A 44 -12.25 12.73 -4.81
CA ASP A 44 -12.78 13.76 -3.90
C ASP A 44 -11.76 14.18 -2.81
N ALA A 45 -10.80 13.29 -2.51
CA ALA A 45 -9.72 13.52 -1.57
C ALA A 45 -8.45 12.79 -2.02
N LEU A 46 -7.28 13.30 -1.62
CA LEU A 46 -5.99 12.65 -1.88
C LEU A 46 -5.92 11.33 -1.10
N THR A 47 -6.01 10.22 -1.81
CA THR A 47 -5.98 8.88 -1.22
C THR A 47 -4.77 8.12 -1.73
N SER A 48 -3.90 7.67 -0.83
CA SER A 48 -2.77 6.82 -1.18
C SER A 48 -2.93 5.43 -0.58
N ARG A 49 -2.69 4.40 -1.38
CA ARG A 49 -2.82 2.99 -1.04
C ARG A 49 -1.49 2.28 -1.26
N LEU A 50 -0.96 1.70 -0.19
CA LEU A 50 0.18 0.79 -0.25
C LEU A 50 -0.36 -0.65 -0.29
N ARG A 51 -0.02 -1.38 -1.35
CA ARG A 51 -0.40 -2.79 -1.53
C ARG A 51 0.86 -3.65 -1.55
N ILE A 52 0.85 -4.71 -0.75
CA ILE A 52 1.93 -5.71 -0.67
C ILE A 52 1.32 -7.06 -1.02
N THR A 53 1.64 -7.58 -2.21
CA THR A 53 1.30 -8.94 -2.62
C THR A 53 2.37 -9.91 -2.11
N HIS A 54 2.01 -11.18 -1.90
CA HIS A 54 2.94 -12.20 -1.37
C HIS A 54 3.72 -11.71 -0.13
N ALA A 55 2.97 -11.25 0.88
CA ALA A 55 3.55 -10.70 2.12
C ALA A 55 4.44 -11.74 2.80
N LYS A 56 5.64 -11.30 3.20
CA LYS A 56 6.63 -12.10 3.92
C LYS A 56 6.69 -11.63 5.37
N LEU A 57 7.13 -12.51 6.28
CA LEU A 57 7.37 -12.13 7.69
C LEU A 57 8.25 -10.87 7.81
N SER A 58 9.20 -10.70 6.89
CA SER A 58 10.10 -9.53 6.79
C SER A 58 9.40 -8.23 6.38
N ASP A 59 8.14 -8.26 5.96
CA ASP A 59 7.34 -7.08 5.66
C ASP A 59 6.70 -6.49 6.92
N THR A 60 6.77 -7.18 8.07
CA THR A 60 6.41 -6.63 9.38
C THR A 60 7.17 -5.33 9.65
N GLY A 61 6.47 -4.31 10.15
CA GLY A 61 7.09 -3.05 10.53
C GLY A 61 6.07 -1.92 10.73
N ASN A 62 6.59 -0.76 11.11
CA ASN A 62 5.81 0.47 11.18
C ASN A 62 5.79 1.12 9.80
N TYR A 63 4.62 1.27 9.21
CA TYR A 63 4.42 1.97 7.95
C TYR A 63 3.86 3.35 8.22
N SER A 64 4.51 4.38 7.67
CA SER A 64 4.07 5.75 7.78
C SER A 64 3.74 6.30 6.40
N CYS A 65 2.60 6.97 6.28
CA CYS A 65 2.29 7.82 5.13
C CYS A 65 2.56 9.28 5.51
N VAL A 66 3.25 9.99 4.62
CA VAL A 66 3.66 11.38 4.80
C VAL A 66 3.15 12.18 3.61
N PRO A 67 1.95 12.76 3.71
CA PRO A 67 1.43 13.68 2.69
C PRO A 67 2.19 15.00 2.73
N THR A 68 2.30 15.69 1.59
CA THR A 68 2.94 17.03 1.53
C THR A 68 2.11 18.14 2.16
N VAL A 69 0.79 17.93 2.29
CA VAL A 69 -0.18 18.95 2.73
C VAL A 69 -0.93 18.58 4.03
N ALA A 70 -0.49 17.52 4.74
CA ALA A 70 -1.12 17.08 5.97
C ALA A 70 -0.11 16.41 6.92
N GLU A 71 -0.58 16.03 8.11
CA GLU A 71 0.26 15.37 9.12
C GLU A 71 0.59 13.92 8.72
N ARG A 72 1.76 13.43 9.18
CA ARG A 72 2.15 12.03 9.05
C ARG A 72 1.19 11.14 9.84
N ALA A 73 0.67 10.10 9.20
CA ALA A 73 0.00 9.00 9.90
C ALA A 73 0.87 7.74 9.86
N SER A 74 0.80 6.92 10.92
CA SER A 74 1.59 5.69 11.04
C SER A 74 0.74 4.52 11.51
N VAL A 75 1.02 3.34 10.98
CA VAL A 75 0.36 2.08 11.29
C VAL A 75 1.41 1.00 11.52
N ASN A 76 1.22 0.15 12.52
CA ASN A 76 2.06 -1.02 12.72
C ASN A 76 1.46 -2.22 12.00
N VAL A 77 2.18 -2.78 11.04
CA VAL A 77 1.80 -3.98 10.30
C VAL A 77 2.57 -5.16 10.87
N HIS A 78 1.85 -6.21 11.24
CA HIS A 78 2.42 -7.47 11.69
C HIS A 78 2.01 -8.59 10.73
N VAL A 79 2.97 -9.13 10.00
CA VAL A 79 2.75 -10.27 9.10
C VAL A 79 2.99 -11.55 9.90
N ILE A 80 1.96 -12.39 9.95
CA ILE A 80 1.99 -13.69 10.61
C ILE A 80 2.18 -14.79 9.57
N ASN A 81 2.92 -15.85 9.92
CA ASN A 81 3.02 -17.02 9.08
C ASN A 81 1.71 -17.80 9.23
N GLY A 82 0.87 -17.74 8.22
CA GLY A 82 -0.25 -18.66 8.12
C GLY A 82 0.31 -20.02 7.75
N GLU A 83 0.60 -20.88 8.72
CA GLU A 83 0.47 -22.30 8.43
C GLU A 83 -0.94 -22.50 7.86
N PHE A 84 -1.02 -23.17 6.71
CA PHE A 84 -2.17 -23.15 5.82
C PHE A 84 -3.47 -23.62 6.52
N HIS A 85 -4.22 -22.71 7.14
CA HIS A 85 -5.64 -22.91 7.44
C HIS A 85 -6.44 -22.13 6.41
N ILE A 86 -6.96 -22.85 5.44
CA ILE A 86 -7.90 -22.36 4.43
C ILE A 86 -9.12 -21.85 5.18
N GLN A 87 -9.21 -20.55 5.43
CA GLN A 87 -10.43 -19.91 5.89
C GLN A 87 -10.94 -19.02 4.78
N ILE A 88 -11.85 -19.59 3.98
CA ILE A 88 -12.61 -18.88 2.97
C ILE A 88 -13.61 -17.98 3.71
N ALA A 89 -13.16 -16.81 4.16
CA ALA A 89 -14.04 -15.82 4.76
C ALA A 89 -14.45 -14.79 3.70
N ARG A 90 -15.43 -15.15 2.85
CA ARG A 90 -16.26 -14.15 2.16
C ARG A 90 -17.03 -13.38 3.23
N HIS A 91 -16.52 -12.23 3.67
CA HIS A 91 -17.32 -11.28 4.46
C HIS A 91 -17.70 -10.10 3.59
N THR A 92 -18.83 -10.24 2.88
CA THR A 92 -19.64 -9.11 2.48
C THR A 92 -20.24 -8.53 3.76
N ALA A 93 -19.74 -7.39 4.23
CA ALA A 93 -20.37 -6.66 5.33
C ALA A 93 -21.40 -5.67 4.73
N LEU A 94 -22.68 -6.02 4.84
CA LEU A 94 -23.78 -5.07 4.79
C LEU A 94 -23.79 -4.30 6.11
N ILE A 95 -23.78 -2.97 6.06
CA ILE A 95 -23.98 -2.12 7.24
C ILE A 95 -25.46 -1.67 7.21
N PHE A 96 -26.20 -2.01 8.28
CA PHE A 96 -27.46 -1.37 8.64
C PHE A 96 -27.19 -0.02 9.30
#